data_AF-A0A1Z4EBQ2-F1
#
_entry.id   AF-A0A1Z4EBQ2-F1
#
_cell.length_a   1.000
_cell.length_b   1.000
_cell.length_c   1.000
_cell.angle_alpha   90.00
_cell.angle_beta   90.00
_cell.angle_gamma   90.00
#
_symmetry.space_group_name_H-M   'P 1'
#
loop_
_entity.id
_entity.type
_entity.pdbx_description
1 polymer ?
#
loop_
_entity_poly.entity_id
_entity_poly.type
_entity_poly.pdbx_seq_one_letter_code
_entity_poly.pdbx_strand_id
1 'polypeptide(L)'
;MIGYCDRRTELSNLVLVCPYHHRLHHQGTITLTGPAADLLVTDSSGRRLGAGSLACPPNLPPPNVPPCPGPTGERADWWWYTPFQPQPLPTN
;
A
#
# COMPACT_ATOMS: atom_id res chain seq x y z
N MET A 1 1.89 -2.04 -41.46
CA MET A 1 1.13 -2.44 -40.26
C MET A 1 1.02 -1.22 -39.36
N ILE A 2 -0.05 -0.46 -39.48
CA ILE A 2 -0.29 0.71 -38.61
C ILE A 2 -1.17 0.18 -37.48
N GLY A 3 -0.57 0.04 -36.30
CA GLY A 3 -1.26 -0.38 -35.09
C GLY A 3 -2.41 0.57 -34.78
N TYR A 4 -3.57 -0.01 -34.54
CA TYR A 4 -4.77 0.68 -34.08
C TYR A 4 -4.43 1.32 -32.73
N CYS A 5 -4.30 2.65 -32.69
CA CYS A 5 -4.16 3.38 -31.43
C CYS A 5 -5.54 3.46 -30.79
N ASP A 6 -5.96 2.35 -30.18
CA ASP A 6 -7.19 2.30 -29.38
C ASP A 6 -6.97 3.22 -28.17
N ARG A 7 -7.70 4.34 -28.11
CA ARG A 7 -7.68 5.28 -26.97
C ARG A 7 -8.50 4.74 -25.80
N ARG A 8 -8.35 3.46 -25.51
CA ARG A 8 -9.01 2.76 -24.42
C ARG A 8 -7.95 2.31 -23.42
N THR A 9 -8.27 2.41 -22.14
CA THR A 9 -7.38 1.92 -21.10
C THR A 9 -7.21 0.41 -21.26
N GLU A 10 -6.04 -0.01 -21.74
CA GLU A 10 -5.71 -1.42 -21.90
C GLU A 10 -5.36 -2.00 -20.52
N LEU A 11 -6.17 -2.95 -20.04
CA LEU A 11 -6.01 -3.50 -18.69
C LEU A 11 -4.69 -4.26 -18.51
N SER A 12 -4.12 -4.80 -19.59
CA SER A 12 -2.79 -5.44 -19.61
C SER A 12 -1.64 -4.48 -19.26
N ASN A 13 -1.86 -3.17 -19.45
CA ASN A 13 -0.92 -2.10 -19.13
C ASN A 13 -1.25 -1.42 -17.79
N LEU A 14 -2.24 -1.93 -17.05
CA LEU A 14 -2.62 -1.41 -15.73
C LEU A 14 -1.94 -2.22 -14.62
N VAL A 15 -1.23 -1.54 -13.74
CA VAL A 15 -0.61 -2.12 -12.55
C VAL A 15 -1.02 -1.32 -11.31
N LEU A 16 -1.39 -2.03 -10.25
CA LEU A 16 -1.62 -1.42 -8.94
C LEU A 16 -0.32 -1.37 -8.16
N VAL A 17 0.02 -0.18 -7.64
CA VAL A 17 1.19 0.06 -6.80
C VAL A 17 0.77 0.76 -5.51
N CYS A 18 1.51 0.55 -4.42
CA CYS A 18 1.22 1.24 -3.16
C CYS A 18 1.55 2.75 -3.26
N PRO A 19 1.01 3.60 -2.36
CA PRO A 19 1.22 5.05 -2.42
C PRO A 19 2.70 5.49 -2.44
N TYR A 20 3.56 4.73 -1.76
CA TYR A 20 5.00 4.97 -1.74
C TYR A 20 5.64 4.75 -3.12
N HIS A 21 5.44 3.57 -3.72
CA HIS A 21 5.99 3.27 -5.05
C HIS A 21 5.36 4.13 -6.15
N HIS A 22 4.10 4.52 -6.00
CA HIS A 22 3.47 5.47 -6.91
C HIS A 22 4.22 6.82 -6.89
N ARG A 23 4.57 7.34 -5.71
CA ARG A 23 5.39 8.57 -5.59
C ARG A 23 6.76 8.41 -6.22
N LEU A 24 7.45 7.30 -5.97
CA LEU A 24 8.77 7.04 -6.57
C LEU A 24 8.72 6.96 -8.10
N HIS A 25 7.64 6.41 -8.66
CA HIS A 25 7.43 6.37 -10.11
C HIS A 25 7.22 7.78 -10.68
N HIS A 26 6.38 8.60 -10.05
CA HIS A 26 6.19 10.00 -10.43
C HIS A 26 7.47 10.84 -10.29
N GLN A 27 8.34 10.49 -9.36
CA GLN A 27 9.65 11.13 -9.16
C GLN A 27 10.73 10.63 -10.14
N GLY A 28 10.45 9.62 -10.97
CA GLY A 28 11.46 8.99 -11.84
C GLY A 28 12.53 8.20 -11.09
N THR A 29 12.32 7.88 -9.82
CA THR A 29 13.25 7.05 -9.02
C THR A 29 13.13 5.58 -9.38
N ILE A 30 11.93 5.16 -9.80
CA ILE A 30 11.68 3.82 -10.37
C ILE A 30 10.96 3.96 -11.71
N THR A 31 11.19 2.99 -12.61
CA THR A 31 10.50 2.90 -13.90
C THR A 31 9.79 1.55 -14.02
N LEU A 32 8.52 1.60 -14.43
CA LEU A 32 7.67 0.43 -14.65
C LEU A 32 7.53 0.19 -16.16
N THR A 33 7.93 -0.99 -16.63
CA THR A 33 7.92 -1.36 -18.05
C THR A 33 7.38 -2.77 -18.27
N GLY A 34 6.85 -3.01 -19.47
CA GLY A 34 6.27 -4.29 -19.84
C GLY A 34 4.81 -4.46 -19.42
N PRO A 35 4.17 -5.58 -19.83
CA PRO A 35 2.81 -5.89 -19.43
C PRO A 35 2.74 -6.27 -17.95
N ALA A 36 1.57 -6.16 -17.33
CA ALA A 36 1.37 -6.49 -15.92
C ALA A 36 1.81 -7.92 -15.55
N ALA A 37 1.72 -8.87 -16.50
CA ALA A 37 2.13 -10.26 -16.31
C ALA A 37 3.67 -10.48 -16.32
N ASP A 38 4.43 -9.55 -16.91
CA ASP A 38 5.89 -9.59 -16.99
C ASP A 38 6.46 -8.21 -16.67
N LEU A 39 6.03 -7.68 -15.51
CA LEU A 39 6.37 -6.33 -15.09
C LEU A 39 7.85 -6.25 -14.73
N LEU A 40 8.56 -5.35 -15.41
CA LEU A 40 9.94 -5.00 -15.11
C LEU A 40 9.97 -3.67 -14.35
N VAL A 41 10.52 -3.72 -13.13
CA VAL A 41 10.81 -2.54 -12.31
C VAL A 41 12.30 -2.27 -12.33
N THR A 42 12.69 -1.04 -12.66
CA THR A 42 14.10 -0.60 -12.66
C THR A 42 14.27 0.63 -11.77
N ASP A 43 15.45 0.81 -11.18
CA ASP A 43 15.83 2.06 -10.53
C ASP A 43 16.25 3.13 -11.55
N SER A 44 16.55 4.34 -11.07
CA SER A 44 16.97 5.47 -11.92
C SER A 44 18.27 5.23 -12.70
N SER A 45 19.06 4.20 -12.34
CA SER A 45 20.25 3.79 -13.10
C SER A 45 19.96 2.72 -14.16
N GLY A 46 18.69 2.30 -14.28
CA GLY A 46 18.25 1.22 -15.18
C GLY A 46 18.49 -0.18 -14.63
N ARG A 47 18.93 -0.32 -13.37
CA ARG A 47 19.15 -1.63 -12.77
C ARG A 47 17.83 -2.25 -12.34
N ARG A 48 17.61 -3.51 -12.71
CA ARG A 48 16.41 -4.27 -12.34
C ARG A 48 16.32 -4.40 -10.82
N LEU A 49 15.17 -4.04 -10.26
CA LEU A 49 14.83 -4.27 -8.87
C LEU A 49 14.19 -5.66 -8.72
N GLY A 50 14.73 -6.47 -7.81
CA GLY A 50 14.18 -7.79 -7.50
C GLY A 50 12.92 -7.69 -6.61
N ALA A 51 12.12 -8.76 -6.56
CA ALA A 51 10.87 -8.84 -5.78
C ALA A 51 11.07 -8.86 -4.24
N GLY A 52 12.26 -8.52 -3.75
CA GLY A 52 12.59 -8.55 -2.33
C GLY A 52 12.26 -7.24 -1.64
N SER A 53 11.65 -7.32 -0.46
CA SER A 53 11.69 -6.21 0.49
C SER A 53 13.15 -6.04 0.94
N LEU A 54 13.76 -4.90 0.64
CA LEU A 54 14.98 -4.45 1.30
C LEU A 54 14.63 -3.93 2.70
N ALA A 55 13.83 -4.69 3.47
CA ALA A 55 13.58 -4.39 4.87
C ALA A 55 14.95 -4.28 5.53
N CYS A 56 15.41 -3.04 5.67
CA CYS A 56 16.69 -2.71 6.25
C CYS A 56 16.37 -2.52 7.72
N PRO A 57 16.61 -3.54 8.57
CA PRO A 57 16.40 -3.37 9.99
C PRO A 57 17.17 -2.12 10.43
N PRO A 58 16.58 -1.28 11.30
CA PRO A 58 17.25 -0.08 11.75
C PRO A 58 18.59 -0.46 12.40
N ASN A 59 19.69 0.10 11.89
CA ASN A 59 21.04 -0.10 12.45
C ASN A 59 21.31 0.78 13.69
N LEU A 60 20.31 1.59 14.08
CA LEU A 60 20.41 2.51 15.20
C LEU A 60 19.60 1.97 16.38
N PRO A 61 20.02 2.27 17.63
CA PRO A 61 19.22 1.94 18.80
C PRO A 61 17.81 2.53 18.66
N PRO A 62 16.78 1.89 19.24
CA PRO A 62 15.44 2.45 19.28
C PRO A 62 15.49 3.89 19.81
N PRO A 63 14.67 4.80 19.26
CA PRO A 63 14.63 6.16 19.75
C PRO A 63 14.28 6.15 21.25
N ASN A 64 14.96 7.00 22.03
CA ASN A 64 14.68 7.17 23.47
C ASN A 64 13.39 7.98 23.66
N VAL A 65 12.26 7.37 23.32
CA VAL A 65 10.91 7.92 23.52
C VAL A 65 10.23 7.19 24.67
N PRO A 66 9.47 7.89 25.53
CA PRO A 66 8.67 7.22 26.55
C PRO A 66 7.69 6.25 25.88
N PRO A 67 7.31 5.15 26.56
CA PRO A 67 6.29 4.25 26.06
C PRO A 67 5.04 5.04 25.64
N CYS A 68 4.44 4.65 24.50
CA CYS A 68 3.15 5.21 24.10
C CYS A 68 2.19 5.11 25.30
N PRO A 69 1.63 6.23 25.78
CA PRO A 69 0.66 6.17 26.86
C PRO A 69 -0.46 5.22 26.47
N GLY A 70 -0.89 4.39 27.42
CA GLY A 70 -2.10 3.59 27.22
C GLY A 70 -3.29 4.49 26.91
N PRO A 71 -4.36 3.95 26.32
CA PRO A 71 -5.57 4.74 26.13
C PRO A 71 -6.05 5.30 27.47
N THR A 72 -6.53 6.54 27.49
CA THR A 72 -6.99 7.26 28.70
C THR A 72 -8.19 6.60 29.40
N GLY A 73 -8.77 5.54 28.82
CA GLY A 73 -10.01 4.94 29.28
C GLY A 73 -11.23 5.82 29.03
N GLU A 74 -11.09 6.86 28.21
CA GLU A 74 -12.20 7.70 27.76
C GLU A 74 -13.25 6.88 27.02
N ARG A 75 -14.52 7.26 27.16
CA ARG A 75 -15.60 6.62 26.43
C ARG A 75 -15.45 6.96 24.96
N ALA A 76 -15.49 5.94 24.11
CA ALA A 76 -15.55 6.14 22.67
C ALA A 76 -16.92 6.75 22.29
N ASP A 77 -16.88 7.92 21.66
CA ASP A 77 -18.02 8.51 20.97
C ASP A 77 -18.14 7.87 19.58
N TRP A 78 -19.00 6.86 19.47
CA TRP A 78 -19.19 6.06 18.26
C TRP A 78 -20.06 6.76 17.20
N TRP A 79 -19.61 7.92 16.70
CA TRP A 79 -20.39 8.78 15.78
C TRP A 79 -20.74 8.14 14.41
N TRP A 80 -20.11 7.03 14.05
CA TRP A 80 -20.34 6.32 12.77
C TRP A 80 -20.79 4.86 12.94
N TYR A 81 -20.97 4.38 14.17
CA TYR A 81 -21.32 2.98 14.42
C TYR A 81 -22.24 2.83 15.64
N THR A 82 -23.36 2.12 15.46
CA THR A 82 -24.20 1.70 16.59
C THR A 82 -23.68 0.37 17.11
N PRO A 83 -23.24 0.27 18.38
CA PRO A 83 -22.79 -0.99 18.95
C PRO A 83 -23.87 -2.07 18.86
N PHE A 84 -23.48 -3.28 18.50
CA PHE A 84 -24.38 -4.43 18.51
C PHE A 84 -24.94 -4.66 19.93
N GLN A 85 -26.27 -4.71 20.04
CA GLN A 85 -26.96 -5.12 21.25
C GLN A 85 -27.45 -6.57 21.09
N PRO A 86 -26.97 -7.53 21.91
CA PRO A 86 -27.45 -8.90 21.84
C PRO A 86 -28.94 -8.97 22.15
N GLN A 87 -29.70 -9.75 21.37
CA GLN A 87 -31.09 -10.01 21.69
C GLN A 87 -31.21 -10.89 22.94
N PRO A 88 -32.23 -10.65 23.79
CA PRO A 88 -32.50 -11.53 24.91
C PRO A 88 -32.74 -12.96 24.42
N LEU A 89 -32.28 -13.94 25.21
CA LEU A 89 -32.53 -15.35 24.93
C LEU A 89 -34.04 -15.63 24.90
N PRO A 90 -34.53 -16.47 23.98
CA PRO A 90 -35.93 -16.86 23.96
C PRO A 90 -36.29 -17.63 25.24
N THR A 91 -37.43 -17.31 25.82
CA THR A 91 -37.98 -18.03 26.98
C THR A 91 -38.58 -19.37 26.51
N ASN A 92 -38.20 -20.47 27.17
CA ASN A 92 -38.74 -21.82 26.93
C ASN A 92 -40.19 -21.94 27.44
#